data_AF-A0A8S3SMZ0-F1
#
_entry.id   AF-A0A8S3SMZ0-F1
#
_cell.length_a   1.000
_cell.length_b   1.000
_cell.length_c   1.000
_cell.angle_alpha   90.00
_cell.angle_beta   90.00
_cell.angle_gamma   90.00
#
_symmetry.space_group_name_H-M   'P 1'
#
loop_
_entity.id
_entity.type
_entity.pdbx_description
1 polymer ?
#
loop_
_entity_poly.entity_id
_entity_poly.type
_entity_poly.pdbx_seq_one_letter_code
_entity_poly.pdbx_strand_id
1 'polypeptide(L)'
;MLKSRGHRKKELRLIFVQRRKCFDKEVQKCKRIYWKKQQDNIENLLTSNSQQFWKEIGKIGVGQERRKRIPMEVVREDGTTSNDMTDILQVWQDSFQTLLNPTGNNSISETQNEINESDGSYLNEHISLEELIRAIRSLKNNKASGIDEIPGEVLKNPKLVKFLLTLFNKCFETGMVPDIWSKLHDRSRKLSYLQWRSLLTSH
;
A
#
# COMPACT_ATOMS: atom_id res chain seq x y z
N MET A 1 8.81 72.75 28.49
CA MET A 1 7.85 71.62 28.33
C MET A 1 8.21 70.57 27.26
N LEU A 2 9.10 70.84 26.29
CA LEU A 2 9.44 69.88 25.19
C LEU A 2 10.30 68.66 25.61
N LYS A 3 11.16 68.78 26.64
CA LYS A 3 12.03 67.67 27.11
C LYS A 3 11.26 66.46 27.68
N SER A 4 10.08 66.69 28.26
CA SER A 4 9.23 65.64 28.86
C SER A 4 8.61 64.68 27.82
N ARG A 5 8.22 65.19 26.65
CA ARG A 5 7.65 64.37 25.56
C ARG A 5 8.67 63.41 24.94
N GLY A 6 9.93 63.84 24.79
CA GLY A 6 11.01 62.98 24.27
C GLY A 6 11.37 61.84 25.23
N HIS A 7 11.35 62.12 26.53
CA HIS A 7 11.59 61.12 27.58
C HIS A 7 10.48 60.05 27.59
N ARG A 8 9.21 60.49 27.59
CA ARG A 8 8.05 59.59 27.55
C ARG A 8 8.04 58.70 26.31
N LYS A 9 8.44 59.23 25.14
CA LYS A 9 8.55 58.44 23.91
C LYS A 9 9.64 57.35 24.00
N LYS A 10 10.78 57.65 24.62
CA LYS A 10 11.85 56.65 24.87
C LYS A 10 11.38 55.56 25.81
N GLU A 11 10.69 55.93 26.88
CA GLU A 11 10.14 55.01 27.87
C GLU A 11 9.09 54.07 27.27
N LEU A 12 8.13 54.60 26.50
CA LEU A 12 7.14 53.79 25.76
C LEU A 12 7.81 52.83 24.77
N ARG A 13 8.88 53.26 24.10
CA ARG A 13 9.65 52.39 23.19
C ARG A 13 10.33 51.25 23.95
N LEU A 14 10.91 51.52 25.12
CA LEU A 14 11.52 50.49 25.96
C LEU A 14 10.49 49.46 26.42
N ILE A 15 9.33 49.92 26.91
CA ILE A 15 8.21 49.06 27.30
C ILE A 15 7.76 48.20 26.12
N PHE A 16 7.56 48.80 24.94
CA PHE A 16 7.17 48.07 23.74
C PHE A 16 8.19 46.97 23.37
N VAL A 17 9.49 47.31 23.33
CA VAL A 17 10.55 46.34 23.00
C VAL A 17 10.57 45.19 24.00
N GLN A 18 10.42 45.48 25.30
CA GLN A 18 10.40 44.46 26.33
C GLN A 18 9.18 43.55 26.21
N ARG A 19 7.98 44.12 25.99
CA ARG A 19 6.75 43.35 25.78
C ARG A 19 6.82 42.49 24.52
N ARG A 20 7.34 43.04 23.41
CA ARG A 20 7.56 42.28 22.16
C ARG A 20 8.51 41.11 22.36
N LYS A 21 9.65 41.33 23.04
CA LYS A 21 10.60 40.24 23.35
C LYS A 21 9.96 39.13 24.18
N CYS A 22 9.14 39.46 25.18
CA CYS A 22 8.42 38.44 25.96
C CYS A 22 7.40 37.68 25.11
N PHE A 23 6.65 38.38 24.26
CA PHE A 23 5.71 37.78 23.32
C PHE A 23 6.42 36.83 22.35
N ASP A 24 7.49 37.29 21.69
CA ASP A 24 8.27 36.49 20.74
C ASP A 24 8.84 35.23 21.41
N LYS A 25 9.31 35.35 22.66
CA LYS A 25 9.78 34.21 23.45
C LYS A 25 8.68 33.18 23.69
N GLU A 26 7.49 33.61 24.07
CA GLU A 26 6.36 32.69 24.30
C GLU A 26 5.89 32.04 23.00
N VAL A 27 5.83 32.81 21.89
CA VAL A 27 5.53 32.26 20.56
C VAL A 27 6.54 31.16 20.19
N GLN A 28 7.84 31.41 20.38
CA GLN A 28 8.88 30.41 20.07
C GLN A 28 8.81 29.19 20.98
N LYS A 29 8.45 29.37 22.25
CA LYS A 29 8.21 28.26 23.17
C LYS A 29 7.01 27.42 22.74
N CYS A 30 5.87 28.05 22.44
CA CYS A 30 4.68 27.36 21.94
C CYS A 30 4.95 26.62 20.62
N LYS A 31 5.70 27.23 19.69
CA LYS A 31 6.13 26.56 18.45
C LYS A 31 6.96 25.31 18.72
N ARG A 32 7.96 25.39 19.61
CA ARG A 32 8.80 24.23 19.98
C ARG A 32 7.97 23.10 20.62
N ILE A 33 7.06 23.45 21.52
CA ILE A 33 6.15 22.48 22.15
C ILE A 33 5.27 21.79 21.11
N TYR A 34 4.70 22.56 20.18
CA TYR A 34 3.89 22.01 19.09
C TYR A 34 4.68 21.04 18.21
N TRP A 35 5.86 21.44 17.74
CA TRP A 35 6.70 20.60 16.89
C TRP A 35 7.17 19.33 17.60
N LYS A 36 7.53 19.43 18.88
CA LYS A 36 7.87 18.25 19.69
C LYS A 36 6.69 17.29 19.79
N LYS A 37 5.49 17.80 20.07
CA LYS A 37 4.26 16.97 20.11
C LYS A 37 3.96 16.30 18.77
N GLN A 38 4.21 17.00 17.65
CA GLN A 38 4.05 16.40 16.31
C GLN A 38 5.08 15.28 16.08
N GLN A 39 6.34 15.50 16.44
CA GLN A 39 7.39 14.49 16.35
C GLN A 39 7.03 13.25 17.18
N ASP A 40 6.68 13.42 18.45
CA ASP A 40 6.31 12.33 19.35
C ASP A 40 5.11 11.54 18.78
N ASN A 41 4.13 12.22 18.18
CA ASN A 41 3.00 11.55 17.52
C ASN A 41 3.45 10.69 16.34
N ILE A 42 4.31 11.22 15.46
CA ILE A 42 4.83 10.51 14.30
C ILE A 42 5.67 9.30 14.72
N GLU A 43 6.54 9.44 15.72
CA GLU A 43 7.36 8.35 16.26
C GLU A 43 6.48 7.22 16.83
N ASN A 44 5.42 7.56 17.56
CA ASN A 44 4.47 6.56 18.06
C ASN A 44 3.71 5.84 16.93
N LEU A 45 3.36 6.57 15.86
CA LEU A 45 2.68 6.01 14.69
C LEU A 45 3.58 5.07 13.89
N LEU A 46 4.90 5.30 13.85
CA LEU A 46 5.84 4.42 13.15
C LEU A 46 5.76 2.97 13.67
N THR A 47 5.73 2.82 14.99
CA THR A 47 5.69 1.51 15.67
C THR A 47 4.28 0.91 15.69
N SER A 48 3.25 1.76 15.79
CA SER A 48 1.87 1.28 16.01
C SER A 48 1.08 1.09 14.72
N ASN A 49 1.23 1.99 13.74
CA ASN A 49 0.42 2.01 12.53
C ASN A 49 1.16 2.73 11.37
N SER A 50 1.92 1.95 10.61
CA SER A 50 2.68 2.44 9.46
C SER A 50 1.82 3.14 8.40
N GLN A 51 0.55 2.76 8.24
CA GLN A 51 -0.35 3.40 7.27
C GLN A 51 -0.73 4.82 7.70
N GLN A 52 -1.03 5.03 8.98
CA GLN A 52 -1.31 6.37 9.51
C GLN A 52 -0.05 7.23 9.54
N PHE A 53 1.10 6.65 9.87
CA PHE A 53 2.40 7.32 9.77
C PHE A 53 2.60 7.96 8.38
N TRP A 54 2.47 7.18 7.31
CA TRP A 54 2.65 7.70 5.93
C TRP A 54 1.58 8.73 5.54
N LYS A 55 0.37 8.65 6.09
CA LYS A 55 -0.66 9.69 5.91
C LYS A 55 -0.26 11.00 6.58
N GLU A 56 0.23 10.97 7.82
CA GLU A 56 0.68 12.18 8.53
C GLU A 56 1.92 12.79 7.89
N ILE A 57 2.91 11.98 7.49
CA ILE A 57 4.06 12.45 6.71
C ILE A 57 3.63 13.14 5.41
N GLY A 58 2.61 12.59 4.73
CA GLY A 58 2.04 13.19 3.53
C GLY A 58 1.41 14.57 3.73
N LYS A 59 1.00 14.93 4.96
CA LYS A 59 0.47 16.26 5.30
C LYS A 59 1.58 17.27 5.62
N ILE A 60 2.71 16.79 6.14
CA ILE A 60 3.86 17.61 6.53
C ILE A 60 4.75 17.93 5.32
N GLY A 61 4.92 16.94 4.44
CA GLY A 61 5.62 17.11 3.17
C GLY A 61 4.76 17.77 2.09
N VAL A 62 5.24 17.63 0.86
CA VAL A 62 4.79 18.11 -0.47
C VAL A 62 3.32 17.75 -0.84
N GLY A 63 2.40 17.69 0.13
CA GLY A 63 1.00 17.33 -0.04
C GLY A 63 0.19 18.29 -0.90
N GLN A 64 0.63 19.56 -1.04
CA GLN A 64 0.06 20.52 -1.98
C GLN A 64 0.63 20.36 -3.41
N GLU A 65 1.74 19.66 -3.57
CA GLU A 65 2.52 19.54 -4.81
C GLU A 65 2.61 18.09 -5.32
N ARG A 66 1.74 17.19 -4.85
CA ARG A 66 1.50 15.93 -5.55
C ARG A 66 0.91 16.26 -6.92
N ARG A 67 1.78 16.55 -7.89
CA ARG A 67 1.41 16.71 -9.29
C ARG A 67 0.70 15.42 -9.66
N LYS A 68 -0.62 15.50 -9.88
CA LYS A 68 -1.42 14.38 -10.37
C LYS A 68 -1.06 14.00 -11.81
N ARG A 69 -0.13 14.72 -12.43
CA ARG A 69 0.40 14.46 -13.75
C ARG A 69 1.66 13.62 -13.61
N ILE A 70 1.69 12.52 -14.34
CA ILE A 70 2.88 11.71 -14.55
C ILE A 70 3.96 12.63 -15.12
N PRO A 71 5.19 12.62 -14.56
CA PRO A 71 6.31 13.34 -15.17
C PRO A 71 6.49 12.84 -16.60
N MET A 72 6.24 13.72 -17.57
CA MET A 72 6.44 13.42 -19.00
C MET A 72 7.89 13.72 -19.39
N GLU A 73 8.82 13.20 -18.60
CA GLU A 73 10.26 13.42 -18.72
C GLU A 73 10.97 12.12 -18.33
N VAL A 74 11.84 11.63 -19.21
CA VAL A 74 12.66 10.43 -18.98
C VAL A 74 14.14 10.74 -19.16
N VAL A 75 14.97 10.13 -18.34
CA VAL A 75 16.43 10.12 -18.50
C VAL A 75 16.78 8.91 -19.36
N ARG A 76 17.39 9.16 -20.52
CA ARG A 76 17.92 8.10 -21.40
C ARG A 76 19.23 7.55 -20.84
N GLU A 77 19.71 6.43 -21.38
CA GLU A 77 20.96 5.79 -20.95
C GLU A 77 22.19 6.68 -21.11
N ASP A 78 22.17 7.64 -22.04
CA ASP A 78 23.23 8.62 -22.27
C ASP A 78 23.22 9.78 -21.25
N GLY A 79 22.31 9.75 -20.27
CA GLY A 79 22.15 10.78 -19.24
C GLY A 79 21.42 12.03 -19.72
N THR A 80 20.91 12.07 -20.97
CA THR A 80 20.10 13.18 -21.48
C THR A 80 18.64 13.02 -21.08
N THR A 81 17.96 14.14 -20.88
CA THR A 81 16.52 14.15 -20.58
C THR A 81 15.70 14.40 -21.85
N SER A 82 14.70 13.55 -22.08
CA SER A 82 13.72 13.72 -23.17
C SER A 82 12.31 13.93 -22.62
N ASN A 83 11.58 14.82 -23.27
CA ASN A 83 10.15 15.08 -23.04
C ASN A 83 9.28 14.57 -24.20
N ASP A 84 9.86 13.89 -25.20
CA ASP A 84 9.09 13.37 -26.32
C ASP A 84 8.38 12.06 -25.94
N MET A 85 7.14 11.93 -26.41
CA MET A 85 6.27 10.81 -26.05
C MET A 85 6.84 9.46 -26.53
N THR A 86 7.49 9.44 -27.70
CA THR A 86 8.03 8.21 -28.26
C THR A 86 9.19 7.68 -27.42
N ASP A 87 10.09 8.57 -27.02
CA ASP A 87 11.21 8.25 -26.14
C ASP A 87 10.74 7.81 -24.75
N ILE A 88 9.74 8.49 -24.19
CA ILE A 88 9.17 8.14 -22.88
C ILE A 88 8.64 6.70 -22.90
N LEU A 89 7.85 6.35 -23.92
CA LEU A 89 7.28 5.01 -24.05
C LEU A 89 8.35 3.95 -24.26
N GLN A 90 9.37 4.24 -25.05
CA GLN A 90 10.46 3.31 -25.31
C GLN A 90 11.29 3.04 -24.05
N VAL A 91 11.72 4.10 -23.34
CA VAL A 91 12.47 3.95 -22.08
C VAL A 91 11.66 3.16 -21.04
N TRP A 92 10.35 3.40 -20.96
CA TRP A 92 9.47 2.62 -20.09
C TRP A 92 9.42 1.16 -20.53
N GLN A 93 9.21 0.88 -21.81
CA GLN A 93 9.17 -0.47 -22.35
C GLN A 93 10.44 -1.25 -22.01
N ASP A 94 11.61 -0.68 -22.31
CA ASP A 94 12.90 -1.32 -22.10
C ASP A 94 13.16 -1.58 -20.60
N SER A 95 12.84 -0.59 -19.74
CA SER A 95 12.96 -0.70 -18.29
C SER A 95 12.07 -1.81 -17.71
N PHE A 96 10.79 -1.85 -18.10
CA PHE A 96 9.86 -2.88 -17.63
C PHE A 96 10.19 -4.26 -18.18
N GLN A 97 10.63 -4.35 -19.44
CA GLN A 97 11.03 -5.61 -20.06
C GLN A 97 12.22 -6.23 -19.33
N THR A 98 13.20 -5.41 -18.95
CA THR A 98 14.38 -5.84 -18.20
C THR A 98 14.03 -6.27 -16.78
N LEU A 99 13.17 -5.50 -16.10
CA LEU A 99 12.78 -5.76 -14.72
C LEU A 99 11.89 -7.00 -14.56
N LEU A 100 11.01 -7.26 -15.54
CA LEU A 100 10.05 -8.37 -15.49
C LEU A 100 10.55 -9.65 -16.17
N ASN A 101 11.56 -9.56 -17.03
CA ASN A 101 12.20 -10.71 -17.69
C ASN A 101 13.71 -10.70 -17.41
N PRO A 102 14.14 -10.92 -16.16
CA PRO A 102 15.56 -11.03 -15.87
C PRO A 102 16.16 -12.17 -16.71
N THR A 103 17.14 -11.84 -17.56
CA THR A 103 17.87 -12.79 -18.41
C THR A 103 18.89 -13.64 -17.64
N GLY A 104 18.91 -13.53 -16.32
CA GLY A 104 19.70 -14.39 -15.45
C GLY A 104 19.00 -15.72 -15.23
N ASN A 105 19.74 -16.82 -15.43
CA ASN A 105 19.41 -18.15 -14.94
C ASN A 105 19.29 -18.13 -13.41
N ASN A 106 18.22 -17.55 -12.88
CA ASN A 106 17.74 -17.94 -11.58
C ASN A 106 17.05 -19.27 -11.81
N SER A 107 17.83 -20.35 -11.76
CA SER A 107 17.30 -21.65 -11.34
C SER A 107 16.50 -21.35 -10.09
N ILE A 108 15.19 -21.31 -10.26
CA ILE A 108 14.26 -21.47 -9.16
C ILE A 108 14.71 -22.79 -8.56
N SER A 109 15.45 -22.73 -7.46
CA SER A 109 15.61 -23.91 -6.62
C SER A 109 14.18 -24.18 -6.20
N GLU A 110 13.54 -25.12 -6.90
CA GLU A 110 12.36 -25.79 -6.41
C GLU A 110 12.80 -26.37 -5.08
N THR A 111 12.54 -25.61 -4.01
CA THR A 111 12.57 -26.15 -2.67
C THR A 111 11.48 -27.20 -2.71
N GLN A 112 11.90 -28.44 -2.97
CA GLN A 112 11.11 -29.63 -2.73
C GLN A 112 10.84 -29.62 -1.23
N ASN A 113 9.83 -28.85 -0.83
CA ASN A 113 9.24 -28.98 0.48
C ASN A 113 8.72 -30.40 0.51
N GLU A 114 9.38 -31.26 1.27
CA GLU A 114 8.89 -32.57 1.66
C GLU A 114 7.47 -32.39 2.17
N ILE A 115 6.51 -32.73 1.32
CA ILE A 115 5.11 -32.81 1.72
C ILE A 115 5.08 -34.04 2.61
N ASN A 116 5.08 -33.81 3.93
CA ASN A 116 4.70 -34.84 4.87
C ASN A 116 3.38 -35.44 4.38
N GLU A 117 3.40 -36.73 4.04
CA GLU A 117 2.23 -37.54 3.72
C GLU A 117 1.35 -37.68 4.98
N SER A 118 0.78 -36.58 5.44
CA SER A 118 -0.42 -36.64 6.26
C SER A 118 -1.54 -37.12 5.36
N ASP A 119 -2.24 -38.18 5.76
CA ASP A 119 -3.44 -38.71 5.12
C ASP A 119 -4.33 -37.57 4.60
N GLY A 120 -4.26 -37.32 3.29
CA GLY A 120 -4.92 -36.20 2.62
C GLY A 120 -6.44 -36.36 2.53
N SER A 121 -6.99 -37.40 3.17
CA SER A 121 -8.42 -37.67 3.24
C SER A 121 -9.22 -36.44 3.69
N TYR A 122 -8.72 -35.66 4.67
CA TYR A 122 -9.39 -34.45 5.15
C TYR A 122 -9.53 -33.36 4.07
N LEU A 123 -8.63 -33.31 3.08
CA LEU A 123 -8.69 -32.33 1.97
C LEU A 123 -9.84 -32.63 0.99
N ASN A 124 -10.40 -33.84 1.04
CA ASN A 124 -11.56 -34.24 0.25
C ASN A 124 -12.88 -34.04 1.00
N GLU A 125 -12.84 -33.58 2.26
CA GLU A 125 -14.04 -33.24 3.00
C GLU A 125 -14.61 -31.88 2.57
N HIS A 126 -15.89 -31.66 2.86
CA HIS A 126 -16.50 -30.36 2.66
C HIS A 126 -15.83 -29.30 3.51
N ILE A 127 -15.71 -28.09 2.96
CA ILE A 127 -15.21 -26.92 3.68
C ILE A 127 -16.16 -26.66 4.85
N SER A 128 -15.61 -26.62 6.06
CA SER A 128 -16.36 -26.31 7.28
C SER A 128 -16.61 -24.81 7.43
N LEU A 129 -17.61 -24.46 8.25
CA LEU A 129 -17.90 -23.06 8.56
C LEU A 129 -16.73 -22.40 9.32
N GLU A 130 -16.10 -23.13 10.24
CA GLU A 130 -14.97 -22.64 11.03
C GLU A 130 -13.75 -22.34 10.15
N GLU A 131 -13.43 -23.23 9.20
CA GLU A 131 -12.34 -23.02 8.23
C GLU A 131 -12.60 -21.80 7.37
N LEU A 132 -13.82 -21.67 6.85
CA LEU A 132 -14.19 -20.52 6.04
C LEU A 132 -14.09 -19.22 6.83
N ILE A 133 -14.59 -19.18 8.07
CA ILE A 133 -14.49 -18.00 8.93
C ILE A 133 -13.02 -17.66 9.20
N ARG A 134 -12.16 -18.66 9.45
CA ARG A 134 -10.73 -18.45 9.68
C ARG A 134 -10.05 -17.85 8.45
N ALA A 135 -10.37 -18.38 7.26
CA ALA A 135 -9.86 -17.87 5.98
C ALA A 135 -10.34 -16.44 5.68
N ILE A 136 -11.64 -16.16 5.88
CA ILE A 136 -12.20 -14.81 5.68
C ILE A 136 -11.57 -13.80 6.64
N ARG A 137 -11.33 -14.18 7.90
CA ARG A 137 -10.70 -13.30 8.90
C ARG A 137 -9.25 -12.96 8.57
N SER A 138 -8.51 -13.87 7.95
CA SER A 138 -7.10 -13.66 7.58
C SER A 138 -6.93 -12.72 6.38
N LEU A 139 -8.00 -12.42 5.63
CA LEU A 139 -7.96 -11.44 4.54
C LEU A 139 -7.44 -10.08 5.03
N LYS A 140 -6.51 -9.49 4.27
CA LYS A 140 -5.94 -8.17 4.59
C LYS A 140 -6.94 -7.07 4.26
N ASN A 141 -7.09 -6.10 5.15
CA ASN A 141 -7.91 -4.90 4.90
C ASN A 141 -7.13 -3.86 4.08
N ASN A 142 -7.86 -2.96 3.44
CA ASN A 142 -7.41 -1.84 2.63
C ASN A 142 -6.47 -2.27 1.49
N LYS A 143 -6.70 -3.46 0.94
CA LYS A 143 -6.05 -3.93 -0.27
C LYS A 143 -6.91 -3.58 -1.47
N ALA A 144 -6.27 -3.42 -2.62
CA ALA A 144 -6.99 -3.24 -3.86
C ALA A 144 -7.88 -4.47 -4.09
N SER A 145 -9.13 -4.22 -4.50
CA SER A 145 -10.02 -5.28 -4.96
C SER A 145 -9.39 -6.01 -6.14
N GLY A 146 -9.77 -7.28 -6.31
CA GLY A 146 -9.43 -8.02 -7.52
C GLY A 146 -10.17 -7.48 -8.74
N ILE A 147 -10.09 -8.20 -9.85
CA ILE A 147 -10.89 -7.93 -11.06
C ILE A 147 -12.40 -8.09 -10.83
N ASP A 148 -12.78 -8.76 -9.75
CA ASP A 148 -14.16 -8.84 -9.28
C ASP A 148 -14.66 -7.52 -8.69
N GLU A 149 -13.76 -6.56 -8.46
CA GLU A 149 -14.00 -5.27 -7.81
C GLU A 149 -14.57 -5.40 -6.39
N ILE A 150 -14.51 -6.59 -5.78
CA ILE A 150 -15.01 -6.85 -4.43
C ILE A 150 -13.85 -6.69 -3.42
N PRO A 151 -13.92 -5.71 -2.50
CA PRO A 151 -12.94 -5.59 -1.42
C PRO A 151 -13.05 -6.77 -0.45
N GLY A 152 -11.92 -7.21 0.11
CA GLY A 152 -11.89 -8.30 1.09
C GLY A 152 -12.74 -8.04 2.35
N GLU A 153 -12.98 -6.77 2.70
CA GLU A 153 -13.85 -6.35 3.79
C GLU A 153 -15.31 -6.71 3.56
N VAL A 154 -15.77 -6.70 2.30
CA VAL A 154 -17.13 -7.09 1.97
C VAL A 154 -17.34 -8.57 2.28
N LEU A 155 -16.36 -9.41 1.93
CA LEU A 155 -16.39 -10.85 2.22
C LEU A 155 -16.43 -11.17 3.72
N LYS A 156 -15.96 -10.25 4.58
CA LYS A 156 -16.05 -10.37 6.05
C LYS A 156 -17.46 -10.14 6.60
N ASN A 157 -18.43 -9.78 5.77
CA ASN A 157 -19.81 -9.61 6.20
C ASN A 157 -20.42 -10.96 6.64
N PRO A 158 -20.91 -11.09 7.89
CA PRO A 158 -21.46 -12.35 8.39
C PRO A 158 -22.65 -12.86 7.57
N LYS A 159 -23.38 -11.97 6.88
CA LYS A 159 -24.49 -12.36 5.99
C LYS A 159 -24.02 -13.13 4.75
N LEU A 160 -22.79 -12.88 4.29
CA LEU A 160 -22.23 -13.53 3.11
C LEU A 160 -21.58 -14.88 3.43
N VAL A 161 -21.15 -15.11 4.67
CA VAL A 161 -20.42 -16.33 5.05
C VAL A 161 -21.21 -17.59 4.72
N LYS A 162 -22.51 -17.64 5.01
CA LYS A 162 -23.36 -18.80 4.69
C LYS A 162 -23.49 -19.02 3.18
N PHE A 163 -23.68 -17.95 2.42
CA PHE A 163 -23.76 -18.02 0.97
C PHE A 163 -22.45 -18.52 0.35
N LEU A 164 -21.31 -17.99 0.80
CA LEU A 164 -19.98 -18.40 0.35
C LEU A 164 -19.70 -19.87 0.68
N LEU A 165 -20.09 -20.33 1.87
CA LEU A 165 -19.94 -21.73 2.26
C LEU A 165 -20.69 -22.67 1.32
N THR A 166 -21.97 -22.37 1.05
CA THR A 166 -22.79 -23.15 0.11
C THR A 166 -22.21 -23.12 -1.29
N LEU A 167 -21.79 -21.94 -1.77
CA LEU A 167 -21.19 -21.78 -3.09
C LEU A 167 -19.90 -22.60 -3.23
N PHE A 168 -18.98 -22.48 -2.29
CA PHE A 168 -17.69 -23.18 -2.34
C PHE A 168 -17.85 -24.69 -2.24
N ASN A 169 -18.69 -25.18 -1.33
CA ASN A 169 -18.99 -26.61 -1.26
C ASN A 169 -19.67 -27.11 -2.53
N LYS A 170 -20.55 -26.31 -3.15
CA LYS A 170 -21.17 -26.71 -4.41
C LYS A 170 -20.18 -26.77 -5.57
N CYS A 171 -19.26 -25.82 -5.64
CA CYS A 171 -18.18 -25.84 -6.63
C CYS A 171 -17.27 -27.05 -6.41
N PHE A 172 -16.97 -27.38 -5.15
CA PHE A 172 -16.15 -28.53 -4.77
C PHE A 172 -16.80 -29.86 -5.16
N GLU A 173 -18.08 -30.05 -4.85
CA GLU A 173 -18.85 -31.27 -5.24
C GLU A 173 -18.91 -31.48 -6.75
N THR A 174 -19.22 -30.41 -7.49
CA THR A 174 -19.55 -30.50 -8.90
C THR A 174 -18.33 -30.39 -9.80
N GLY A 175 -17.19 -29.95 -9.27
CA GLY A 175 -16.01 -29.57 -10.04
C GLY A 175 -16.25 -28.38 -10.97
N MET A 176 -17.42 -27.72 -10.88
CA MET A 176 -17.78 -26.56 -11.70
C MET A 176 -17.56 -25.28 -10.92
N VAL A 177 -16.82 -24.35 -11.51
CA VAL A 177 -16.60 -23.01 -10.95
C VAL A 177 -17.24 -21.96 -11.86
N PRO A 178 -17.67 -20.80 -11.32
CA PRO A 178 -18.16 -19.71 -12.13
C PRO A 178 -17.16 -19.28 -13.21
N ASP A 179 -17.62 -19.07 -14.45
CA ASP A 179 -16.77 -18.67 -15.59
C ASP A 179 -15.92 -17.42 -15.31
N ILE A 180 -16.45 -16.51 -14.49
CA ILE A 180 -15.75 -15.29 -14.08
C ILE A 180 -14.46 -15.60 -13.32
N TRP A 181 -14.37 -16.75 -12.63
CA TRP A 181 -13.15 -17.18 -11.95
C TRP A 181 -12.09 -17.72 -12.92
N SER A 182 -12.48 -18.31 -14.05
CA SER A 182 -11.53 -18.75 -15.08
C SER A 182 -10.76 -17.56 -15.68
N LYS A 183 -11.45 -16.42 -15.86
CA LYS A 183 -10.84 -15.15 -16.28
C LYS A 183 -9.82 -14.59 -15.27
N LEU A 184 -9.87 -14.99 -14.00
CA LEU A 184 -8.87 -14.63 -12.97
C LEU A 184 -7.51 -15.29 -13.26
N HIS A 185 -7.51 -16.51 -13.81
CA HIS A 185 -6.30 -17.32 -13.98
C HIS A 185 -5.47 -16.89 -15.19
N ASP A 186 -6.12 -16.46 -16.27
CA ASP A 186 -5.48 -16.19 -17.58
C ASP A 186 -4.49 -15.00 -17.57
N ARG A 187 -4.64 -14.04 -16.64
CA ARG A 187 -3.72 -12.88 -16.56
C ARG A 187 -2.56 -13.04 -15.58
N SER A 188 -2.58 -14.04 -14.71
CA SER A 188 -1.60 -14.13 -13.61
C SER A 188 -0.59 -15.27 -13.72
N ARG A 189 -0.80 -16.28 -14.57
CA ARG A 189 0.19 -17.33 -14.90
C ARG A 189 -0.26 -18.07 -16.17
N LYS A 190 0.57 -18.02 -17.21
CA LYS A 190 0.45 -18.88 -18.41
C LYS A 190 0.70 -20.34 -18.02
N LEU A 191 -0.29 -21.07 -17.51
CA LEU A 191 -0.42 -22.51 -17.72
C LEU A 191 -1.90 -22.88 -17.60
N SER A 192 -2.44 -23.49 -18.65
CA SER A 192 -3.83 -23.97 -18.71
C SER A 192 -4.06 -25.09 -17.70
N TYR A 193 -5.28 -25.23 -17.19
CA TYR A 193 -5.74 -26.37 -16.37
C TYR A 193 -5.41 -27.73 -17.03
N LEU A 194 -5.36 -27.77 -18.37
CA LEU A 194 -4.98 -28.94 -19.14
C LEU A 194 -3.48 -29.29 -19.05
N GLN A 195 -2.59 -28.32 -18.80
CA GLN A 195 -1.17 -28.56 -18.55
C GLN A 195 -0.92 -29.11 -17.13
N TRP A 196 -1.76 -28.73 -16.16
CA TRP A 196 -1.73 -29.34 -14.82
C TRP A 196 -2.15 -30.81 -14.84
N ARG A 197 -3.15 -31.16 -15.67
CA ARG A 197 -3.64 -32.54 -15.77
C ARG A 197 -2.66 -33.47 -16.49
N SER A 198 -1.87 -32.96 -17.44
CA SER A 198 -0.83 -33.77 -18.12
C SER A 198 0.39 -34.05 -17.24
N LEU A 199 0.68 -33.18 -16.26
CA LEU A 199 1.77 -33.39 -15.30
C LEU A 199 1.42 -34.43 -14.22
N LEU A 200 0.14 -34.60 -13.90
CA LEU A 200 -0.33 -35.58 -12.90
C LEU A 200 -0.66 -36.97 -13.48
N THR A 201 -0.68 -37.12 -14.81
CA THR A 201 -0.99 -38.39 -15.49
C THR A 201 0.21 -39.04 -16.16
N SER A 202 1.41 -38.48 -15.95
CA SER A 202 2.67 -39.03 -16.45
C SER A 202 3.46 -39.68 -15.31
N HIS A 203 2.87 -40.67 -14.64
CA HIS A 203 3.54 -41.77 -13.93
C HIS A 203 2.75 -43.05 -14.22
#